data_AF-A0A9R1QF52-F1
#
_entry.id   AF-A0A9R1QF52-F1
#
_cell.length_a   1.000
_cell.length_b   1.000
_cell.length_c   1.000
_cell.angle_alpha   90.00
_cell.angle_beta   90.00
_cell.angle_gamma   90.00
#
_symmetry.space_group_name_H-M   'P 1'
#
loop_
_entity.id
_entity.type
_entity.pdbx_description
1 polymer ?
#
loop_
_entity_poly.entity_id
_entity_poly.type
_entity_poly.pdbx_seq_one_letter_code
_entity_poly.pdbx_strand_id
1 'polypeptide(L)'
;MAAIMAARGQGQVQDFDFFVVVDFEATCVKDARIFPQEIIEFPAVLVDGATGRIESAFRRYVRPKHHPVLTQFCRELTGIRQEDVDGGVDLGEALWMHDSWLKAATAGGGSLAVVIWGDWDCRTMLESECRFKGIEKPSYFDRWINLRVPCLHMLAL
;
A
#
# COMPACT_ATOMS: atom_id res chain seq x y z
N MET A 1 -36.83 -19.57 -1.38
CA MET A 1 -36.29 -18.28 -0.88
C MET A 1 -35.27 -17.78 -1.87
N ALA A 2 -35.68 -16.88 -2.77
CA ALA A 2 -34.84 -16.40 -3.86
C ALA A 2 -33.67 -15.58 -3.31
N ALA A 3 -32.45 -15.99 -3.66
CA ALA A 3 -31.25 -15.19 -3.43
C ALA A 3 -31.37 -13.92 -4.28
N ILE A 4 -31.24 -12.77 -3.63
CA ILE A 4 -31.13 -11.47 -4.30
C ILE A 4 -29.75 -11.46 -4.97
N MET A 5 -29.73 -11.75 -6.27
CA MET A 5 -28.58 -11.39 -7.11
C MET A 5 -28.58 -9.87 -7.24
N ALA A 6 -27.60 -9.22 -6.60
CA ALA A 6 -27.33 -7.82 -6.85
C ALA A 6 -26.96 -7.68 -8.33
N ALA A 7 -27.83 -6.99 -9.08
CA ALA A 7 -27.60 -6.70 -10.49
C ALA A 7 -26.30 -5.90 -10.62
N ARG A 8 -25.41 -6.36 -11.51
CA ARG A 8 -24.26 -5.57 -11.99
C ARG A 8 -24.81 -4.23 -12.49
N GLY A 9 -24.40 -3.13 -11.85
CA GLY A 9 -24.76 -1.79 -12.29
C GLY A 9 -24.36 -1.61 -13.75
N GLN A 10 -25.26 -1.04 -14.55
CA GLN A 10 -25.01 -0.76 -15.96
C GLN A 10 -23.85 0.25 -16.09
N GLY A 11 -22.78 -0.12 -16.81
CA GLY A 11 -22.08 0.84 -17.66
C GLY A 11 -20.70 1.38 -17.26
N GLN A 12 -19.89 0.70 -16.46
CA GLN A 12 -18.43 0.92 -16.48
C GLN A 12 -17.70 -0.36 -16.83
N VAL A 13 -17.04 -0.36 -17.99
CA VAL A 13 -16.03 -1.35 -18.31
C VAL A 13 -14.84 -1.03 -17.41
N GLN A 14 -14.58 -1.89 -16.46
CA GLN A 14 -13.35 -1.91 -15.69
C GLN A 14 -12.58 -3.18 -16.07
N ASP A 15 -11.25 -3.14 -16.03
CA ASP A 15 -10.38 -4.26 -16.41
C ASP A 15 -9.94 -5.12 -15.20
N PHE A 16 -10.22 -4.66 -13.98
CA PHE A 16 -9.73 -5.23 -12.72
C PHE A 16 -10.87 -5.55 -11.76
N ASP A 17 -11.04 -6.83 -11.42
CA ASP A 17 -12.01 -7.27 -10.40
C ASP A 17 -11.76 -6.61 -9.04
N PHE A 18 -10.49 -6.35 -8.71
CA PHE A 18 -10.08 -5.72 -7.46
C PHE A 18 -9.04 -4.62 -7.65
N PHE A 19 -9.13 -3.60 -6.82
CA PHE A 19 -8.07 -2.61 -6.62
C PHE A 19 -7.49 -2.76 -5.22
N VAL A 20 -6.18 -2.82 -5.09
CA VAL A 20 -5.49 -2.71 -3.79
C VAL A 20 -4.82 -1.35 -3.70
N VAL A 21 -5.37 -0.47 -2.86
CA VAL A 21 -4.81 0.87 -2.64
C VAL A 21 -3.77 0.78 -1.54
N VAL A 22 -2.57 1.29 -1.79
CA VAL A 22 -1.42 1.23 -0.87
C VAL A 22 -0.86 2.64 -0.66
N ASP A 23 -0.41 2.93 0.55
CA ASP A 23 0.16 4.23 0.94
C ASP A 23 1.22 4.02 2.03
N PHE A 24 2.49 3.86 1.67
CA PHE A 24 3.52 3.58 2.67
C PHE A 24 3.88 4.82 3.47
N GLU A 25 4.07 4.64 4.78
CA GLU A 25 4.80 5.62 5.57
C GLU A 25 6.23 5.16 5.76
N ALA A 26 7.18 6.09 5.76
CA ALA A 26 8.60 5.78 5.88
C ALA A 26 9.34 6.73 6.82
N THR A 27 10.49 6.28 7.33
CA THR A 27 11.40 7.12 8.12
C THR A 27 11.73 8.41 7.36
N CYS A 28 11.78 9.53 8.07
CA CYS A 28 12.14 10.81 7.46
C CYS A 28 12.82 11.76 8.45
N VAL A 29 13.49 12.77 7.88
CA VAL A 29 14.13 13.86 8.61
C VAL A 29 13.67 15.19 8.00
N LYS A 30 13.66 16.25 8.82
CA LYS A 30 13.30 17.58 8.37
C LYS A 30 14.37 18.14 7.43
N ASP A 31 13.94 18.78 6.34
CA ASP A 31 14.79 19.53 5.39
C ASP A 31 15.93 18.72 4.72
N ALA A 32 15.90 17.39 4.80
CA ALA A 32 16.90 16.52 4.20
C ALA A 32 16.31 15.15 3.82
N ARG A 33 17.10 14.34 3.10
CA ARG A 33 16.79 12.94 2.85
C ARG A 33 17.55 12.06 3.82
N ILE A 34 16.90 11.01 4.30
CA ILE A 34 17.53 9.96 5.11
C ILE A 34 17.90 8.78 4.20
N PHE A 35 19.05 8.15 4.45
CA PHE A 35 19.46 6.94 3.74
C PHE A 35 20.01 5.89 4.72
N PRO A 36 19.61 4.61 4.59
CA PRO A 36 18.45 4.16 3.81
C PRO A 36 17.16 4.78 4.37
N GLN A 37 16.17 4.97 3.51
CA GLN A 37 14.80 5.21 3.97
C GLN A 37 14.18 3.84 4.25
N GLU A 38 13.35 3.73 5.29
CA GLU A 38 12.74 2.46 5.71
C GLU A 38 11.24 2.65 5.91
N ILE A 39 10.42 1.75 5.37
CA ILE A 39 8.98 1.70 5.59
C ILE A 39 8.74 1.44 7.07
N ILE A 40 7.82 2.21 7.65
CA ILE A 40 7.40 2.13 9.06
C ILE A 40 5.91 1.87 9.22
N GLU A 41 5.12 2.08 8.16
CA GLU A 41 3.73 1.62 8.09
C GLU A 41 3.41 1.10 6.69
N PHE A 42 2.66 0.00 6.66
CA PHE A 42 2.15 -0.62 5.45
C PHE A 42 0.62 -0.77 5.55
N PRO A 43 -0.14 0.30 5.29
CA PRO A 43 -1.58 0.23 5.12
C PRO A 43 -1.93 -0.16 3.68
N ALA A 44 -2.99 -0.94 3.54
CA ALA A 44 -3.61 -1.23 2.26
C ALA A 44 -5.12 -1.43 2.41
N VAL A 45 -5.90 -1.09 1.40
CA VAL A 45 -7.34 -1.43 1.34
C VAL A 45 -7.65 -2.15 0.04
N LEU A 46 -8.45 -3.20 0.13
CA LEU A 46 -8.98 -3.93 -1.02
C LEU A 46 -10.35 -3.36 -1.36
N VAL A 47 -10.52 -2.96 -2.61
CA VAL A 47 -11.74 -2.36 -3.16
C VAL A 47 -12.31 -3.27 -4.24
N ASP A 48 -13.60 -3.58 -4.14
CA ASP A 48 -14.34 -4.29 -5.18
C ASP A 48 -14.46 -3.39 -6.41
N GLY A 49 -13.94 -3.86 -7.54
CA GLY A 49 -13.86 -3.07 -8.77
C GLY A 49 -15.22 -2.82 -9.42
N ALA A 50 -16.27 -3.59 -9.10
CA ALA A 50 -17.60 -3.42 -9.68
C ALA A 50 -18.45 -2.41 -8.91
N THR A 51 -18.25 -2.30 -7.60
CA THR A 51 -19.07 -1.50 -6.69
C THR A 51 -18.33 -0.31 -6.09
N GLY A 52 -17.00 -0.30 -6.16
CA GLY A 52 -16.15 0.72 -5.52
C GLY A 52 -16.14 0.65 -3.99
N ARG A 53 -16.65 -0.44 -3.39
CA ARG A 53 -16.73 -0.60 -1.94
C ARG A 53 -15.44 -1.21 -1.39
N ILE A 54 -15.08 -0.81 -0.17
CA ILE A 54 -13.97 -1.42 0.57
C ILE A 54 -14.45 -2.79 1.09
N GLU A 55 -13.80 -3.86 0.63
CA GLU A 55 -14.07 -5.24 1.03
C GLU A 55 -13.21 -5.66 2.23
N SER A 56 -11.98 -5.17 2.29
CA SER A 56 -11.04 -5.53 3.36
C SER A 56 -9.98 -4.45 3.55
N ALA A 57 -9.36 -4.45 4.72
CA ALA A 57 -8.25 -3.56 5.05
C ALA A 57 -7.11 -4.35 5.68
N PHE A 58 -5.89 -3.92 5.37
CA PHE A 58 -4.64 -4.43 5.90
C PHE A 58 -3.86 -3.27 6.50
N ARG A 59 -3.20 -3.51 7.62
CA ARG A 59 -2.33 -2.52 8.26
C ARG A 59 -1.28 -3.23 9.09
N ARG A 60 -0.01 -2.91 8.86
CA ARG A 60 1.10 -3.35 9.71
C ARG A 60 2.07 -2.20 9.94
N TYR A 61 2.52 -2.04 11.18
CA TYR A 61 3.71 -1.27 11.46
C TYR A 61 4.93 -2.13 11.17
N VAL A 62 5.95 -1.50 10.59
CA VAL A 62 7.20 -2.13 10.22
C VAL A 62 8.30 -1.56 11.09
N ARG A 63 9.13 -2.43 11.66
CA ARG A 63 10.24 -2.03 12.53
C ARG A 63 11.46 -1.64 11.69
N PRO A 64 11.90 -0.37 11.69
CA PRO A 64 13.11 0.04 11.01
C PRO A 64 14.34 -0.52 11.74
N LYS A 65 15.33 -1.01 10.98
CA LYS A 65 16.55 -1.63 11.52
C LYS A 65 17.76 -0.70 11.46
N HIS A 66 17.80 0.22 10.48
CA HIS A 66 18.93 1.13 10.29
C HIS A 66 18.72 2.43 11.07
N HIS A 67 17.49 2.95 11.06
CA HIS A 67 17.10 4.14 11.82
C HIS A 67 15.98 3.77 12.81
N PRO A 68 16.28 2.99 13.87
CA PRO A 68 15.26 2.44 14.76
C PRO A 68 14.51 3.50 15.57
N VAL A 69 15.11 4.67 15.79
CA VAL A 69 14.51 5.78 16.53
C VAL A 69 13.93 6.79 15.55
N LEU A 70 12.62 6.96 15.55
CA LEU A 70 11.93 7.92 14.70
C LEU A 70 12.28 9.36 15.12
N THR A 71 12.57 10.21 14.14
CA THR A 71 12.75 11.63 14.42
C THR A 71 11.45 12.26 14.92
N GLN A 72 11.55 13.38 15.65
CA GLN A 72 10.36 14.14 16.05
C GLN A 72 9.54 14.56 14.83
N PHE A 73 10.19 15.08 13.79
CA PHE A 73 9.52 15.47 12.54
C PHE A 73 8.75 14.31 11.90
N CYS A 74 9.35 13.12 11.84
CA CYS A 74 8.68 11.94 11.30
C CYS A 74 7.42 11.58 12.08
N ARG A 75 7.50 11.54 13.41
CA ARG A 75 6.36 11.24 14.28
C ARG A 75 5.25 12.29 14.17
N GLU A 76 5.60 13.56 14.03
CA GLU A 76 4.63 14.65 13.84
C GLU A 76 3.97 14.60 12.46
N LEU A 77 4.72 14.23 11.41
CA LEU A 77 4.22 14.15 10.05
C LEU A 77 3.27 12.96 9.84
N THR A 78 3.66 11.77 10.32
CA THR A 78 2.92 10.52 10.08
C THR A 78 1.92 10.20 11.19
N GLY A 79 2.09 10.78 12.38
CA GLY A 79 1.32 10.43 13.58
C GLY A 79 1.74 9.12 14.24
N ILE A 80 2.73 8.42 13.71
CA ILE A 80 3.23 7.13 14.23
C ILE A 80 4.08 7.35 15.47
N ARG A 81 3.84 6.58 16.52
CA ARG A 81 4.61 6.63 17.77
C ARG A 81 5.81 5.69 17.71
N GLN A 82 6.79 5.93 18.56
CA GLN A 82 7.94 5.03 18.67
C GLN A 82 7.52 3.61 19.10
N GLU A 83 6.55 3.51 20.01
CA GLU A 83 6.00 2.22 20.48
C GLU A 83 5.32 1.40 19.36
N ASP A 84 4.76 2.07 18.34
CA ASP A 84 4.13 1.41 17.19
C ASP A 84 5.17 0.65 16.35
N VAL A 85 6.30 1.30 16.05
CA VAL A 85 7.38 0.68 15.25
C VAL A 85 8.25 -0.27 16.06
N ASP A 86 8.41 -0.03 17.36
CA ASP A 86 9.13 -0.94 18.26
C ASP A 86 8.45 -2.31 18.33
N GLY A 87 7.10 -2.32 18.32
CA GLY A 87 6.27 -3.51 18.24
C GLY A 87 5.95 -3.99 16.82
N GLY A 88 6.49 -3.33 15.80
CA GLY A 88 6.29 -3.67 14.39
C GLY A 88 7.00 -4.96 13.97
N VAL A 89 6.58 -5.49 12.82
CA VAL A 89 7.19 -6.67 12.18
C VAL A 89 8.32 -6.25 11.23
N ASP A 90 9.13 -7.20 10.76
CA ASP A 90 10.09 -6.94 9.70
C ASP A 90 9.39 -6.71 8.35
N LEU A 91 9.99 -5.92 7.44
CA LEU A 91 9.39 -5.64 6.13
C LEU A 91 9.07 -6.92 5.33
N GLY A 92 9.98 -7.91 5.35
CA GLY A 92 9.75 -9.18 4.66
C GLY A 92 8.55 -9.95 5.21
N GLU A 93 8.34 -9.89 6.53
CA GLU A 93 7.16 -10.46 7.17
C GLU A 93 5.89 -9.68 6.81
N ALA A 94 5.94 -8.34 6.84
CA ALA A 94 4.81 -7.51 6.42
C ALA A 94 4.37 -7.80 4.97
N LEU A 95 5.33 -7.97 4.06
CA LEU A 95 5.06 -8.35 2.65
C LEU A 95 4.42 -9.74 2.54
N TRP A 96 4.92 -10.71 3.30
CA TRP A 96 4.33 -12.05 3.35
C TRP A 96 2.90 -12.05 3.93
N MET A 97 2.67 -11.26 4.99
CA MET A 97 1.34 -11.08 5.57
C MET A 97 0.38 -10.38 4.59
N HIS A 98 0.86 -9.39 3.85
CA HIS A 98 0.08 -8.69 2.83
C HIS A 98 -0.32 -9.63 1.69
N ASP A 99 0.63 -10.43 1.16
CA ASP A 99 0.36 -11.44 0.15
C ASP A 99 -0.65 -12.49 0.63
N SER A 100 -0.51 -12.96 1.87
CA SER A 100 -1.45 -13.91 2.49
C SER A 100 -2.85 -13.30 2.65
N TRP A 101 -2.93 -12.04 3.06
CA TRP A 101 -4.19 -11.30 3.17
C TRP A 101 -4.87 -11.13 1.81
N LEU A 102 -4.14 -10.74 0.76
CA LEU A 102 -4.67 -10.63 -0.60
C LEU A 102 -5.22 -11.97 -1.08
N LYS A 103 -4.45 -13.05 -0.97
CA LYS A 103 -4.88 -14.40 -1.39
C LYS A 103 -6.15 -14.86 -0.67
N ALA A 104 -6.27 -14.55 0.62
CA ALA A 104 -7.46 -14.88 1.40
C ALA A 104 -8.68 -14.04 0.96
N ALA A 105 -8.49 -12.75 0.73
CA ALA A 105 -9.56 -11.84 0.35
C ALA A 105 -10.04 -12.05 -1.09
N THR A 106 -9.16 -12.50 -2.00
CA THR A 106 -9.46 -12.76 -3.41
C THR A 106 -9.60 -14.26 -3.72
N ALA A 107 -9.97 -15.10 -2.75
CA ALA A 107 -9.94 -16.57 -2.88
C ALA A 107 -10.81 -17.15 -4.03
N GLY A 108 -11.62 -16.32 -4.71
CA GLY A 108 -12.33 -16.67 -5.95
C GLY A 108 -11.55 -16.44 -7.26
N GLY A 109 -10.28 -15.99 -7.17
CA GLY A 109 -9.52 -15.50 -8.31
C GLY A 109 -9.94 -14.08 -8.71
N GLY A 110 -9.46 -13.64 -9.88
CA GLY A 110 -9.78 -12.33 -10.45
C GLY A 110 -8.54 -11.50 -10.75
N SER A 111 -8.70 -10.51 -11.63
CA SER A 111 -7.64 -9.54 -11.92
C SER A 111 -7.54 -8.50 -10.81
N LEU A 112 -6.31 -8.15 -10.43
CA LEU A 112 -6.03 -7.16 -9.40
C LEU A 112 -5.04 -6.12 -9.94
N ALA A 113 -5.27 -4.86 -9.58
CA ALA A 113 -4.33 -3.77 -9.79
C ALA A 113 -3.95 -3.10 -8.47
N VAL A 114 -2.66 -2.85 -8.29
CA VAL A 114 -2.16 -1.96 -7.24
C VAL A 114 -2.49 -0.52 -7.63
N VAL A 115 -2.90 0.28 -6.64
CA VAL A 115 -3.26 1.70 -6.80
C VAL A 115 -2.50 2.52 -5.77
N ILE A 116 -1.83 3.59 -6.20
CA ILE A 116 -1.02 4.45 -5.32
C ILE A 116 -1.14 5.94 -5.71
N TRP A 117 -0.80 6.83 -4.77
CA TRP A 117 -0.82 8.28 -4.98
C TRP A 117 0.55 8.81 -5.43
N GLY A 118 0.83 8.70 -6.73
CA GLY A 118 2.15 9.02 -7.29
C GLY A 118 3.04 7.78 -7.38
N ASP A 119 4.24 7.91 -7.93
CA ASP A 119 5.12 6.76 -8.17
C ASP A 119 6.01 6.40 -6.96
N TRP A 120 5.94 7.17 -5.87
CA TRP A 120 6.91 7.08 -4.78
C TRP A 120 6.87 5.73 -4.08
N ASP A 121 5.69 5.24 -3.70
CA ASP A 121 5.50 3.98 -2.96
C ASP A 121 6.14 2.77 -3.63
N CYS A 122 5.71 2.45 -4.85
CA CYS A 122 6.13 1.23 -5.55
C CYS A 122 7.47 1.41 -6.29
N ARG A 123 7.68 2.53 -6.98
CA ARG A 123 8.90 2.73 -7.80
C ARG A 123 10.11 3.10 -6.96
N THR A 124 9.91 3.83 -5.86
CA THR A 124 11.01 4.42 -5.09
C THR A 124 11.16 3.74 -3.73
N MET A 125 10.14 3.81 -2.88
CA MET A 125 10.23 3.40 -1.48
C MET A 125 10.43 1.89 -1.37
N LEU A 126 9.43 1.10 -1.77
CA LEU A 126 9.48 -0.36 -1.68
C LEU A 126 10.65 -0.95 -2.47
N GLU A 127 10.89 -0.48 -3.70
CA GLU A 127 12.00 -0.92 -4.54
C GLU A 127 13.36 -0.69 -3.86
N SER A 128 13.60 0.52 -3.34
CA SER A 128 14.88 0.88 -2.74
C SER A 128 15.16 0.07 -1.48
N GLU A 129 14.15 -0.14 -0.63
CA GLU A 129 14.32 -0.85 0.63
C GLU A 129 14.44 -2.36 0.41
N CYS A 130 13.64 -2.95 -0.49
CA CYS A 130 13.79 -4.36 -0.87
C CYS A 130 15.18 -4.64 -1.41
N ARG A 131 15.68 -3.78 -2.32
CA ARG A 131 17.04 -3.90 -2.87
C ARG A 131 18.10 -3.76 -1.79
N PHE A 132 17.94 -2.81 -0.87
CA PHE A 132 18.89 -2.56 0.20
C PHE A 132 18.95 -3.70 1.24
N LYS A 133 17.79 -4.30 1.55
CA LYS A 133 17.67 -5.41 2.53
C LYS A 133 17.83 -6.79 1.90
N GLY A 134 17.94 -6.91 0.57
CA GLY A 134 18.00 -8.20 -0.13
C GLY A 134 16.68 -8.98 -0.06
N ILE A 135 15.55 -8.29 0.01
CA ILE A 135 14.20 -8.88 0.07
C ILE A 135 13.65 -8.97 -1.36
N GLU A 136 13.09 -10.12 -1.73
CA GLU A 136 12.39 -10.26 -3.00
C GLU A 136 11.07 -9.47 -2.95
N LYS A 137 10.94 -8.50 -3.85
CA LYS A 137 9.74 -7.68 -3.95
C LYS A 137 8.62 -8.48 -4.65
N PRO A 138 7.38 -8.53 -4.11
CA PRO A 138 6.27 -9.18 -4.79
C PRO A 138 5.98 -8.53 -6.15
N SER A 139 5.90 -9.33 -7.21
CA SER A 139 5.83 -8.84 -8.59
C SER A 139 4.55 -8.09 -8.94
N TYR A 140 3.48 -8.22 -8.15
CA TYR A 140 2.28 -7.40 -8.33
C TYR A 140 2.51 -5.92 -7.99
N PHE A 141 3.60 -5.58 -7.28
CA PHE A 141 4.06 -4.20 -7.10
C PHE A 141 4.88 -3.65 -8.28
N ASP A 142 5.13 -4.43 -9.33
CA ASP A 142 5.86 -3.95 -10.53
C ASP A 142 4.97 -3.16 -11.49
N ARG A 143 3.65 -3.18 -11.28
CA ARG A 143 2.67 -2.44 -12.07
C ARG A 143 1.61 -1.85 -11.16
N TRP A 144 1.32 -0.57 -11.32
CA TRP A 144 0.33 0.13 -10.51
C TRP A 144 -0.40 1.18 -11.34
N ILE A 145 -1.58 1.55 -10.85
CA ILE A 145 -2.35 2.70 -11.30
C ILE A 145 -1.95 3.89 -10.43
N ASN A 146 -1.44 4.94 -11.07
CA ASN A 146 -1.06 6.18 -10.39
C ASN A 146 -2.22 7.17 -10.43
N LEU A 147 -2.90 7.35 -9.30
CA LEU A 147 -4.07 8.24 -9.19
C LEU A 147 -3.72 9.72 -9.33
N ARG A 148 -2.45 10.10 -9.14
CA ARG A 148 -2.01 11.49 -9.29
C ARG A 148 -2.18 11.98 -10.72
N VAL A 149 -2.02 11.11 -11.73
CA VAL A 149 -2.10 11.48 -13.15
C VAL A 149 -3.49 12.03 -13.51
N PRO A 150 -4.61 11.31 -13.30
CA PRO A 150 -5.94 11.85 -13.56
C PRO A 150 -6.32 13.00 -12.63
N CYS A 151 -5.93 12.97 -11.35
CA CYS A 151 -6.24 14.07 -10.42
C CYS A 151 -5.57 15.40 -10.82
N LEU A 152 -4.35 15.36 -11.37
CA LEU A 152 -3.70 16.57 -11.90
C LEU A 152 -4.43 17.16 -13.10
N HIS A 153 -5.01 16.32 -13.96
CA HIS A 153 -5.83 16.79 -15.10
C HIS A 153 -7.14 17.44 -14.63
N MET A 154 -7.77 16.91 -13.57
CA MET A 154 -8.98 17.52 -13.00
C MET A 154 -8.74 18.88 -12.36
N LEU A 155 -7.56 19.12 -11.78
CA LEU A 155 -7.18 20.42 -11.22
C LEU A 155 -6.78 21.45 -12.29
N ALA A 156 -6.56 20.99 -13.53
CA ALA A 156 -6.22 21.84 -14.67
C ALA A 156 -7.45 22.26 -15.51
N LEU A 157 -8.65 21.80 -15.13
CA LEU A 157 -9.95 22.19 -15.70
C LEU A 157 -10.63 23.22 -14.80
#